data_AF-A0A401YYZ7-F1
#
_entry.id   AF-A0A401YYZ7-F1
#
_cell.length_a   1.000
_cell.length_b   1.000
_cell.length_c   1.000
_cell.angle_alpha   90.00
_cell.angle_beta   90.00
_cell.angle_gamma   90.00
#
_symmetry.space_group_name_H-M   'P 1'
#
loop_
_entity.id
_entity.type
_entity.pdbx_description
1 polymer ?
#
loop_
_entity_poly.entity_id
_entity_poly.type
_entity_poly.pdbx_seq_one_letter_code
_entity_poly.pdbx_strand_id
1 'polypeptide(L)'
;MPSPTANKRKGYRFEKEFVDYLVDEFPDIDPDEIRRNGTLYGSNDRGDIQLADLAFVFELKNVQTFDLAGFCKELEREIAAHPEAQNGAVVIKARLRGIGDSYGVMPIRRLLALLRENRDLKRLLAAEREMRKHP
;
A
#
# COMPACT_ATOMS: atom_id res chain seq x y z
N MET A 1 4.66 19.51 -25.09
CA MET A 1 4.35 19.04 -23.71
C MET A 1 5.47 19.49 -22.79
N PRO A 2 5.22 20.26 -21.71
CA PRO A 2 6.29 20.60 -20.77
C PRO A 2 6.78 19.34 -20.05
N SER A 3 8.10 19.20 -19.92
CA SER A 3 8.74 18.09 -19.19
C SER A 3 8.36 18.13 -17.70
N PRO A 4 8.08 17.00 -17.04
CA PRO A 4 7.75 16.98 -15.63
C PRO A 4 8.91 17.54 -14.79
N THR A 5 8.55 18.30 -13.74
CA THR A 5 9.53 18.87 -12.81
C THR A 5 10.36 17.77 -12.15
N ALA A 6 11.58 18.11 -11.71
CA ALA A 6 12.49 17.14 -11.08
C ALA A 6 11.88 16.42 -9.87
N ASN A 7 11.01 17.08 -9.10
CA ASN A 7 10.31 16.46 -7.97
C ASN A 7 9.26 15.45 -8.43
N LYS A 8 8.47 15.77 -9.46
CA LYS A 8 7.50 14.82 -10.04
C LYS A 8 8.18 13.56 -10.57
N ARG A 9 9.34 13.71 -11.22
CA ARG A 9 10.16 12.58 -11.68
C ARG A 9 10.68 11.70 -10.54
N LYS A 10 11.00 12.28 -9.38
CA LYS A 10 11.46 11.53 -8.19
C LYS A 10 10.32 10.77 -7.53
N GLY A 11 9.12 11.35 -7.45
CA GLY A 11 7.91 10.67 -6.98
C GLY A 11 7.58 9.47 -7.87
N TYR A 12 7.43 9.71 -9.18
CA TYR A 12 7.15 8.66 -10.16
C TYR A 12 8.15 7.50 -10.14
N ARG A 13 9.46 7.81 -9.99
CA ARG A 13 10.48 6.77 -9.86
C ARG A 13 10.28 5.94 -8.60
N PHE A 14 10.00 6.61 -7.48
CA PHE A 14 9.77 5.92 -6.21
C PHE A 14 8.52 5.03 -6.27
N GLU A 15 7.44 5.49 -6.89
CA GLU A 15 6.25 4.67 -7.13
C GLU A 15 6.58 3.44 -7.96
N LYS A 16 7.33 3.61 -9.06
CA LYS A 16 7.76 2.48 -9.88
C LYS A 16 8.63 1.50 -9.08
N GLU A 17 9.63 1.99 -8.36
CA GLU A 17 10.49 1.15 -7.50
C GLU A 17 9.68 0.34 -6.47
N PHE A 18 8.60 0.92 -5.93
CA PHE A 18 7.74 0.22 -4.97
C PHE A 18 6.81 -0.81 -5.62
N VAL A 19 6.27 -0.54 -6.82
CA VAL A 19 5.53 -1.56 -7.58
C VAL A 19 6.43 -2.74 -7.89
N ASP A 20 7.62 -2.48 -8.43
CA ASP A 20 8.58 -3.55 -8.75
C ASP A 20 8.90 -4.38 -7.49
N TYR A 21 9.07 -3.73 -6.34
CA TYR A 21 9.26 -4.41 -5.05
C TYR A 21 8.06 -5.26 -4.61
N LEU A 22 6.82 -4.77 -4.78
CA LEU A 22 5.62 -5.54 -4.44
C LEU A 22 5.46 -6.78 -5.33
N VAL A 23 5.75 -6.66 -6.63
CA VAL A 23 5.71 -7.80 -7.57
C VAL A 23 6.72 -8.88 -7.15
N ASP A 24 7.92 -8.47 -6.73
CA ASP A 24 8.94 -9.41 -6.27
C ASP A 24 8.56 -10.10 -4.94
N GLU A 25 7.91 -9.39 -4.02
CA GLU A 25 7.51 -9.93 -2.71
C GLU A 25 6.24 -10.81 -2.77
N PHE A 26 5.36 -10.58 -3.75
CA PHE A 26 4.11 -11.32 -3.96
C PHE A 26 4.07 -11.97 -5.34
N PRO A 27 4.94 -12.97 -5.62
CA PRO A 27 5.07 -13.58 -6.94
C PRO A 27 3.83 -14.40 -7.37
N ASP A 28 2.93 -14.67 -6.42
CA ASP A 28 1.67 -15.39 -6.62
C ASP A 28 0.48 -14.48 -6.93
N ILE A 29 0.63 -13.16 -6.76
CA ILE A 29 -0.36 -12.16 -7.18
C ILE A 29 -0.10 -11.78 -8.64
N ASP A 30 -1.16 -11.70 -9.45
CA ASP A 30 -1.04 -11.20 -10.82
C ASP A 30 -0.50 -9.75 -10.79
N PRO A 31 0.62 -9.44 -11.47
CA PRO A 31 1.16 -8.08 -11.52
C PRO A 31 0.14 -7.01 -11.96
N ASP A 32 -0.87 -7.37 -12.77
CA ASP A 32 -1.93 -6.46 -13.20
C ASP A 32 -2.91 -6.08 -12.06
N GLU A 33 -2.85 -6.79 -10.92
CA GLU A 33 -3.54 -6.45 -9.68
C GLU A 33 -2.74 -5.50 -8.77
N ILE A 34 -1.43 -5.37 -9.02
CA ILE A 34 -0.57 -4.37 -8.38
C ILE A 34 -0.62 -3.08 -9.18
N ARG A 35 -1.72 -2.34 -9.04
CA ARG A 35 -2.01 -1.18 -9.89
C ARG A 35 -1.41 0.09 -9.31
N ARG A 36 -0.53 0.75 -10.08
CA ARG A 36 -0.20 2.16 -9.86
C ARG A 36 -1.24 3.04 -10.51
N ASN A 37 -1.90 3.90 -9.76
CA ASN A 37 -2.86 4.84 -10.33
C ASN A 37 -2.13 6.06 -10.92
N GLY A 38 -1.49 5.91 -12.09
CA GLY A 38 -0.87 7.04 -12.81
C GLY A 38 -0.21 6.65 -14.13
N THR A 39 -0.78 7.08 -15.28
CA THR A 39 -0.30 8.30 -15.98
C THR A 39 -1.35 9.27 -16.59
N LEU A 40 -2.68 9.17 -16.39
CA LEU A 40 -3.62 9.90 -17.27
C LEU A 40 -4.93 10.52 -16.73
N TYR A 41 -5.20 10.55 -15.43
CA TYR A 41 -6.51 11.05 -14.96
C TYR A 41 -6.36 12.15 -13.89
N GLY A 42 -6.78 13.37 -14.24
CA GLY A 42 -6.75 14.54 -13.36
C GLY A 42 -7.73 14.46 -12.18
N SER A 43 -7.55 15.37 -11.19
CA SER A 43 -8.35 15.69 -9.98
C SER A 43 -8.91 14.57 -9.10
N ASN A 44 -8.96 13.32 -9.55
CA ASN A 44 -9.41 12.13 -8.85
C ASN A 44 -8.21 11.20 -8.68
N ASP A 45 -7.22 11.69 -7.94
CA ASP A 45 -6.14 10.86 -7.43
C ASP A 45 -6.78 9.81 -6.51
N ARG A 46 -6.38 8.55 -6.67
CA ARG A 46 -6.99 7.38 -6.04
C ARG A 46 -5.85 6.49 -5.57
N GLY A 47 -5.09 6.93 -4.58
CA GLY A 47 -3.92 6.27 -3.99
C GLY A 47 -2.80 5.97 -4.98
N ASP A 48 -1.54 6.06 -4.53
CA ASP A 48 -0.43 5.81 -5.45
C ASP A 48 -0.44 4.37 -5.99
N ILE A 49 -0.66 3.39 -5.11
CA ILE A 49 -0.65 1.96 -5.46
C ILE A 49 -1.74 1.19 -4.71
N GLN A 50 -2.43 0.31 -5.41
CA GLN A 50 -3.45 -0.57 -4.88
C GLN A 50 -3.06 -2.04 -5.06
N LEU A 51 -3.37 -2.85 -4.04
CA LEU A 51 -3.22 -4.29 -4.05
C LEU A 51 -4.57 -4.94 -3.73
N ALA A 52 -5.36 -5.19 -4.78
CA ALA A 52 -6.77 -5.55 -4.67
C ALA A 52 -6.99 -6.88 -3.93
N ASP A 53 -6.18 -7.89 -4.23
CA ASP A 53 -6.18 -9.19 -3.54
C ASP A 53 -6.01 -9.09 -2.02
N LEU A 54 -5.30 -8.06 -1.53
CA LEU A 54 -5.10 -7.83 -0.10
C LEU A 54 -6.05 -6.77 0.48
N ALA A 55 -6.99 -6.25 -0.30
CA ALA A 55 -7.88 -5.15 0.09
C ALA A 55 -7.09 -3.95 0.66
N PHE A 56 -5.96 -3.62 0.05
CA PHE A 56 -4.95 -2.71 0.62
C PHE A 56 -4.57 -1.56 -0.33
N VAL A 57 -4.40 -0.36 0.23
CA VAL A 57 -3.91 0.82 -0.51
C VAL A 57 -2.63 1.39 0.11
N PHE A 58 -1.74 1.87 -0.76
CA PHE A 58 -0.49 2.50 -0.38
C PHE A 58 -0.44 3.95 -0.85
N GLU A 59 -0.08 4.82 0.08
CA GLU A 59 0.16 6.25 -0.16
C GLU A 59 1.66 6.52 -0.05
N LEU A 60 2.34 6.93 -1.12
CA LEU A 60 3.80 6.99 -1.20
C LEU A 60 4.31 8.42 -1.00
N LYS A 61 5.26 8.58 -0.07
CA LYS A 61 5.88 9.87 0.23
C LYS A 61 7.41 9.82 0.11
N ASN A 62 7.93 10.55 -0.88
CA ASN A 62 9.35 10.83 -1.04
C ASN A 62 9.63 12.32 -0.75
N VAL A 63 9.65 12.65 0.54
CA VAL A 63 9.70 14.02 1.06
C VAL A 63 10.86 14.21 2.04
N GLN A 64 11.30 15.46 2.22
CA GLN A 64 12.38 15.78 3.17
C GLN A 64 11.87 15.98 4.60
N THR A 65 10.65 16.47 4.76
CA THR A 65 9.99 16.74 6.04
C THR A 65 8.73 15.92 6.13
N PHE A 66 8.45 15.38 7.31
CA PHE A 66 7.31 14.49 7.52
C PHE A 66 6.17 15.22 8.19
N ASP A 67 5.00 15.22 7.53
CA ASP A 67 3.72 15.54 8.14
C ASP A 67 2.90 14.25 8.24
N LEU A 68 3.21 13.43 9.24
CA LEU A 68 2.57 12.11 9.40
C LEU A 68 1.05 12.22 9.57
N ALA A 69 0.57 13.29 10.22
CA ALA A 69 -0.85 13.51 10.43
C ALA A 69 -1.55 13.88 9.12
N GLY A 70 -0.94 14.74 8.30
CA GLY A 70 -1.40 15.06 6.95
C GLY A 70 -1.44 13.80 6.07
N PHE A 71 -0.34 13.06 6.01
CA PHE A 71 -0.25 11.86 5.17
C PHE A 71 -1.25 10.78 5.59
N CYS A 72 -1.47 10.58 6.89
CA CYS A 72 -2.49 9.62 7.36
C CYS A 72 -3.91 10.10 7.05
N LYS A 73 -4.18 11.41 6.98
CA LYS A 73 -5.50 11.92 6.55
C LYS A 73 -5.72 11.71 5.06
N GLU A 74 -4.68 11.85 4.25
CA GLU A 74 -4.70 11.53 2.82
C GLU A 74 -5.00 10.04 2.64
N LEU A 75 -4.24 9.16 3.28
CA LEU A 75 -4.48 7.71 3.27
C LEU A 75 -5.94 7.33 3.61
N GLU A 76 -6.54 7.96 4.63
CA GLU A 76 -7.93 7.67 5.01
C GLU A 76 -8.94 8.10 3.94
N ARG A 77 -8.66 9.17 3.19
CA ARG A 77 -9.48 9.56 2.03
C ARG A 77 -9.33 8.56 0.91
N GLU A 78 -8.12 8.07 0.66
CA GLU A 78 -7.88 7.05 -0.36
C GLU A 78 -8.62 5.75 -0.02
N ILE A 79 -8.48 5.23 1.21
CA ILE A 79 -9.25 4.05 1.64
C ILE A 79 -10.75 4.25 1.42
N ALA A 80 -11.30 5.44 1.76
CA ALA A 80 -12.72 5.73 1.55
C ALA A 80 -13.12 5.85 0.08
N ALA A 81 -12.19 6.17 -0.83
CA ALA A 81 -12.42 6.27 -2.26
C ALA A 81 -12.34 4.92 -2.99
N HIS A 82 -11.75 3.89 -2.37
CA HIS A 82 -11.58 2.55 -2.92
C HIS A 82 -12.55 1.56 -2.24
N PRO A 83 -13.63 1.11 -2.92
CA PRO A 83 -14.64 0.26 -2.28
C PRO A 83 -14.10 -1.12 -1.87
N GLU A 84 -13.08 -1.61 -2.55
CA GLU A 84 -12.36 -2.84 -2.22
C GLU A 84 -11.28 -2.68 -1.14
N ALA A 85 -10.91 -1.44 -0.77
CA ALA A 85 -9.88 -1.20 0.24
C ALA A 85 -10.47 -1.25 1.66
N GLN A 86 -9.89 -2.11 2.50
CA GLN A 86 -10.23 -2.17 3.93
C GLN A 86 -9.12 -1.57 4.78
N ASN A 87 -7.88 -1.67 4.30
CA ASN A 87 -6.69 -1.22 5.00
C ASN A 87 -5.75 -0.42 4.09
N GLY A 88 -4.75 0.19 4.71
CA GLY A 88 -3.75 0.93 3.96
C GLY A 88 -2.59 1.41 4.82
N ALA A 89 -1.52 1.86 4.16
CA ALA A 89 -0.36 2.45 4.79
C ALA A 89 0.22 3.60 3.97
N VAL A 90 0.76 4.59 4.67
CA VAL A 90 1.69 5.55 4.06
C VAL A 90 3.06 4.89 4.00
N VAL A 91 3.69 4.88 2.82
CA VAL A 91 5.04 4.37 2.60
C VAL A 91 5.99 5.56 2.43
N ILE A 92 6.89 5.74 3.39
CA ILE A 92 7.85 6.84 3.40
C ILE A 92 9.22 6.32 2.96
N LYS A 93 9.77 6.88 1.87
CA LYS A 93 11.11 6.48 1.38
C LYS A 93 12.17 6.81 2.44
N ALA A 94 12.92 5.81 2.88
CA ALA A 94 14.09 6.04 3.70
C ALA A 94 15.21 6.72 2.88
N ARG A 95 15.71 7.85 3.39
CA ARG A 95 16.65 8.69 2.66
C ARG A 95 17.98 7.97 2.44
N LEU A 96 18.47 7.94 1.20
CA LEU A 96 19.72 7.27 0.78
C LEU A 96 19.73 5.75 1.02
N ARG A 97 18.56 5.13 1.15
CA ARG A 97 18.41 3.69 1.37
C ARG A 97 17.62 3.03 0.24
N GLY A 98 17.65 1.69 0.23
CA GLY A 98 16.89 0.87 -0.72
C GLY A 98 15.39 0.93 -0.47
N ILE A 99 14.60 0.37 -1.39
CA ILE A 99 13.13 0.38 -1.30
C ILE A 99 12.62 -0.41 -0.08
N GLY A 100 13.22 -1.57 0.21
CA GLY A 100 12.85 -2.41 1.36
C GLY A 100 13.15 -1.79 2.74
N ASP A 101 13.96 -0.72 2.80
CA ASP A 101 14.22 0.03 4.03
C ASP A 101 13.17 1.14 4.28
N SER A 102 12.15 1.26 3.43
CA SER A 102 11.10 2.28 3.57
C SER A 102 10.21 2.01 4.79
N TYR A 103 9.58 3.06 5.31
CA TYR A 103 8.73 2.96 6.50
C TYR A 103 7.27 2.85 6.12
N GLY A 104 6.59 1.81 6.60
CA GLY A 104 5.12 1.74 6.62
C GLY A 104 4.58 2.48 7.84
N VAL A 105 3.74 3.49 7.63
CA VAL A 105 3.11 4.30 8.66
C VAL A 105 1.60 4.25 8.52
N MET A 106 0.89 3.98 9.62
CA MET A 106 -0.57 3.98 9.66
C MET A 106 -1.07 4.43 11.03
N PRO A 107 -2.31 4.94 11.13
CA PRO A 107 -2.93 5.19 12.42
C PRO A 107 -3.01 3.90 13.26
N ILE A 108 -2.76 4.00 14.58
CA ILE A 108 -2.79 2.84 15.48
C ILE A 108 -4.09 2.02 15.38
N ARG A 109 -5.23 2.69 15.17
CA ARG A 109 -6.53 2.01 14.98
C ARG A 109 -6.54 1.06 13.77
N ARG A 110 -5.86 1.41 12.67
CA ARG A 110 -5.77 0.60 11.45
C ARG A 110 -4.83 -0.58 11.68
N LEU A 111 -3.71 -0.37 12.35
CA LEU A 111 -2.84 -1.46 12.78
C LEU A 111 -3.59 -2.47 13.67
N LEU A 112 -4.38 -1.99 14.62
CA LEU A 112 -5.19 -2.85 15.47
C LEU A 112 -6.27 -3.62 14.69
N ALA A 113 -6.83 -3.05 13.62
CA ALA A 113 -7.76 -3.75 12.72
C ALA A 113 -7.05 -4.89 11.97
N LEU A 114 -5.90 -4.61 11.34
CA LEU A 114 -5.06 -5.61 10.68
C LEU A 114 -4.65 -6.75 11.61
N LEU A 115 -4.30 -6.44 12.87
CA LEU A 115 -3.94 -7.47 13.84
C LEU A 115 -5.13 -8.36 14.23
N ARG A 116 -6.36 -7.83 14.23
CA ARG A 116 -7.58 -8.63 14.45
C ARG A 116 -7.85 -9.53 13.27
N GLU A 117 -7.81 -9.00 12.04
CA GLU A 117 -7.95 -9.78 10.81
C GLU A 117 -6.93 -10.92 10.75
N ASN A 118 -5.65 -10.63 11.02
CA ASN A 118 -4.59 -11.64 11.05
C ASN A 118 -4.86 -12.73 12.09
N ARG A 119 -5.33 -12.34 13.28
CA ARG A 119 -5.68 -13.29 14.34
C ARG A 119 -6.83 -14.19 13.91
N ASP A 120 -7.86 -13.63 13.29
CA ASP A 120 -9.04 -14.40 12.88
C ASP A 120 -8.72 -15.35 11.72
N LEU A 121 -7.93 -14.93 10.73
CA LEU A 121 -7.41 -15.80 9.67
C LEU A 121 -6.61 -16.98 10.24
N LYS A 122 -5.72 -16.74 11.20
CA LYS A 122 -4.95 -17.81 11.86
C LYS A 122 -5.86 -18.81 12.58
N ARG A 123 -6.96 -18.37 13.17
CA ARG A 123 -7.93 -19.25 13.84
C ARG A 123 -8.71 -20.10 12.82
N LEU A 124 -9.12 -19.50 11.70
CA LEU A 124 -9.79 -20.24 10.62
C LEU A 124 -8.88 -21.31 10.01
N LEU A 125 -7.62 -20.97 9.72
CA LEU A 125 -6.62 -21.92 9.23
C LEU A 125 -6.37 -23.07 10.22
N ALA A 126 -6.36 -22.78 11.52
CA ALA A 126 -6.24 -23.82 12.55
C ALA A 126 -7.47 -24.75 12.55
N ALA A 127 -8.69 -24.19 12.48
CA ALA A 127 -9.92 -24.98 12.45
C ALA A 127 -10.00 -25.88 11.20
N GLU A 128 -9.64 -25.35 10.02
CA GLU A 128 -9.61 -26.12 8.77
C GLU A 128 -8.62 -27.30 8.85
N ARG A 129 -7.43 -27.08 9.43
CA ARG A 129 -6.44 -28.14 9.64
C ARG A 129 -6.95 -29.25 10.56
N GLU A 130 -7.71 -28.92 11.60
CA GLU A 130 -8.30 -29.92 12.48
C GLU A 130 -9.42 -30.71 11.80
N MET A 131 -10.28 -30.04 11.01
CA MET A 131 -11.31 -30.73 10.22
C MET A 131 -10.71 -31.72 9.22
N ARG A 132 -9.60 -31.36 8.55
CA ARG A 132 -8.92 -32.27 7.60
C ARG A 132 -8.27 -33.49 8.25
N LYS A 133 -7.97 -33.44 9.56
CA LYS A 133 -7.43 -34.60 10.31
C LYS A 133 -8.51 -35.62 10.69
N HIS A 134 -9.78 -35.19 10.71
CA HIS A 134 -10.92 -36.01 11.07
C HIS A 134 -12.02 -35.92 9.99
N PRO A 135 -11.75 -36.45 8.78
CA PRO A 135 -12.68 -36.41 7.65
C PRO A 135 -13.96 -37.23 7.89
#